data_AF-A0A353VIB9-F1
#
_entry.id   AF-A0A353VIB9-F1
#
_cell.length_a   1.000
_cell.length_b   1.000
_cell.length_c   1.000
_cell.angle_alpha   90.00
_cell.angle_beta   90.00
_cell.angle_gamma   90.00
#
_symmetry.space_group_name_H-M   'P 1'
#
loop_
_entity.id
_entity.type
_entity.pdbx_description
1 polymer ?
#
loop_
_entity_poly.entity_id
_entity_poly.type
_entity_poly.pdbx_seq_one_letter_code
_entity_poly.pdbx_strand_id
1 'polypeptide(L)'
;MDAKLNIKLDKDIIERAKKYAASRKMSLSRIIEAYLSTITAKDKSEIEISPFVCSLSSDLNVPAELDARDAHRNYNEQKHL
;
A
#
# COMPACT_ATOMS: atom_id res chain seq x y z
N MET A 1 -12.73 -2.00 22.77
CA MET A 1 -14.04 -2.61 23.04
C MET A 1 -14.29 -3.57 21.91
N ASP A 2 -14.56 -4.84 22.21
CA ASP A 2 -14.67 -5.87 21.18
C ASP A 2 -16.15 -6.12 20.88
N ALA A 3 -16.52 -6.13 19.60
CA ALA A 3 -17.88 -6.38 19.14
C ALA A 3 -17.90 -7.54 18.13
N LYS A 4 -18.96 -8.34 18.15
CA LYS A 4 -19.17 -9.43 17.18
C LYS A 4 -20.01 -8.92 16.01
N LEU A 5 -19.47 -9.05 14.80
CA LEU A 5 -20.14 -8.71 13.55
C LEU A 5 -20.56 -9.98 12.79
N ASN A 6 -21.86 -10.18 12.60
CA ASN A 6 -22.41 -11.31 11.85
C ASN A 6 -22.74 -10.86 10.41
N ILE A 7 -22.01 -11.37 9.42
CA ILE A 7 -22.17 -11.01 8.00
C ILE A 7 -22.59 -12.27 7.22
N LYS A 8 -23.55 -12.13 6.31
CA LYS A 8 -23.88 -13.17 5.33
C LYS A 8 -22.97 -13.03 4.12
N LEU A 9 -22.23 -14.09 3.80
CA LEU A 9 -21.38 -14.19 2.61
C LEU A 9 -21.65 -15.50 1.92
N ASP A 10 -21.31 -15.55 0.63
CA ASP A 10 -21.32 -16.78 -0.13
C ASP A 10 -20.39 -17.84 0.50
N LYS A 11 -20.83 -19.10 0.49
CA LYS A 11 -20.12 -20.21 1.14
C LYS A 11 -18.76 -20.49 0.48
N ASP A 12 -18.67 -20.40 -0.85
CA ASP A 12 -17.42 -20.62 -1.58
C ASP A 12 -16.41 -19.50 -1.33
N ILE A 13 -16.88 -18.27 -1.09
CA ILE A 13 -16.03 -17.16 -0.64
C ILE A 13 -15.46 -17.47 0.75
N ILE A 14 -16.30 -17.91 1.68
CA ILE A 14 -15.87 -18.24 3.06
C ILE A 14 -14.79 -19.32 3.05
N GLU A 15 -14.98 -20.39 2.27
CA GLU A 15 -14.03 -21.50 2.22
C GLU A 15 -12.69 -21.12 1.60
N ARG A 16 -12.69 -20.32 0.52
CA ARG A 16 -11.45 -19.78 -0.05
C ARG A 16 -10.72 -18.85 0.93
N ALA A 17 -11.46 -18.00 1.63
CA ALA A 17 -10.89 -17.09 2.62
C ALA A 17 -10.28 -17.83 3.82
N LYS A 18 -10.93 -18.90 4.32
CA LYS A 18 -10.37 -19.76 5.37
C LYS A 18 -9.07 -20.45 4.94
N LYS A 19 -9.03 -21.01 3.72
CA LYS A 19 -7.81 -21.64 3.18
C LYS A 19 -6.66 -20.62 3.09
N TYR A 20 -6.94 -19.42 2.61
CA TYR A 20 -5.97 -18.33 2.56
C TYR A 20 -5.45 -17.96 3.96
N ALA A 21 -6.35 -17.78 4.93
CA ALA A 21 -5.99 -17.46 6.30
C ALA A 21 -5.10 -18.54 6.94
N ALA A 22 -5.47 -19.81 6.77
CA ALA A 22 -4.70 -20.95 7.24
C ALA A 22 -3.30 -21.01 6.61
N SER A 23 -3.20 -20.79 5.30
CA SER A 23 -1.90 -20.78 4.59
C SER A 23 -0.94 -19.71 5.12
N ARG A 24 -1.47 -18.61 5.65
CA ARG A 24 -0.69 -17.52 6.25
C ARG A 24 -0.57 -17.61 7.78
N LYS A 25 -1.04 -18.70 8.39
CA LYS A 25 -1.09 -18.89 9.85
C LYS A 25 -1.81 -17.73 10.57
N MET A 26 -2.87 -17.20 9.95
CA MET A 26 -3.68 -16.09 10.46
C MET A 26 -5.14 -16.52 10.63
N SER A 27 -5.86 -15.85 11.53
CA SER A 27 -7.31 -16.02 11.63
C SER A 27 -8.04 -15.19 10.57
N LEU A 28 -9.21 -15.67 10.15
CA LEU A 28 -10.06 -14.93 9.22
C LEU A 28 -10.54 -13.60 9.83
N SER A 29 -10.83 -13.58 11.14
CA SER A 29 -11.20 -12.37 11.86
C SER A 29 -10.11 -11.30 11.79
N ARG A 30 -8.84 -11.67 11.97
CA ARG A 30 -7.71 -10.74 11.89
C ARG A 30 -7.54 -10.15 10.50
N ILE A 31 -7.80 -10.93 9.45
CA ILE A 31 -7.75 -10.44 8.07
C ILE A 31 -8.85 -9.41 7.82
N ILE A 32 -10.09 -9.72 8.24
CA ILE A 32 -11.23 -8.82 8.05
C ILE A 32 -11.04 -7.54 8.86
N GLU A 33 -10.61 -7.65 10.12
CA GLU A 33 -10.33 -6.50 10.98
C GLU A 33 -9.25 -5.59 10.38
N ALA A 34 -8.14 -6.16 9.89
CA ALA A 34 -7.09 -5.38 9.24
C ALA A 34 -7.60 -4.65 7.99
N TYR A 35 -8.41 -5.32 7.17
CA TYR A 35 -8.99 -4.72 5.98
C TYR A 35 -9.97 -3.59 6.32
N LEU A 36 -10.90 -3.84 7.25
CA LEU A 36 -11.86 -2.83 7.71
C LEU A 36 -11.13 -1.63 8.33
N SER A 37 -10.11 -1.86 9.15
CA SER A 37 -9.27 -0.81 9.72
C SER A 37 -8.61 0.04 8.63
N THR A 38 -8.10 -0.59 7.57
CA THR A 38 -7.46 0.12 6.46
C THR A 38 -8.44 1.02 5.70
N ILE A 39 -9.66 0.55 5.41
CA ILE A 39 -10.63 1.32 4.61
C ILE A 39 -11.43 2.33 5.45
N THR A 40 -11.52 2.12 6.76
CA THR A 40 -12.23 3.02 7.69
C THR A 40 -11.29 3.99 8.40
N ALA A 41 -9.97 3.83 8.22
CA ALA A 41 -9.02 4.86 8.57
C ALA A 41 -9.40 6.10 7.75
N LYS A 42 -10.09 7.05 8.40
CA LYS A 42 -10.35 8.39 7.87
C LYS A 42 -9.08 8.88 7.21
N ASP A 43 -9.22 9.49 6.03
CA ASP A 43 -8.14 10.14 5.30
C ASP A 43 -7.14 10.68 6.30
N LYS A 44 -5.98 10.01 6.40
CA LYS A 44 -4.76 10.69 6.77
C LYS A 44 -4.42 11.55 5.57
N SER A 45 -5.25 12.58 5.34
CA SER A 45 -4.85 13.78 4.64
C SER A 45 -3.62 14.25 5.41
N GLU A 46 -2.48 14.23 4.71
CA GLU A 46 -1.12 14.21 5.23
C GLU A 46 -0.64 12.82 5.67
N ILE A 47 -0.09 12.12 4.68
CA ILE A 47 1.12 11.33 4.93
C ILE A 47 2.09 12.29 5.63
N GLU A 48 2.32 12.12 6.93
CA GLU A 48 3.43 12.78 7.61
C GLU A 48 4.71 12.25 6.96
N ILE A 49 5.21 13.00 5.97
CA ILE A 49 6.50 12.73 5.36
C ILE A 49 7.52 12.98 6.47
N SER A 50 8.22 11.93 6.89
CA SER A 50 9.29 12.04 7.88
C SER A 50 10.25 13.18 7.49
N PRO A 51 10.73 14.00 8.45
CA PRO A 51 11.70 15.06 8.17
C PRO A 51 12.90 14.60 7.35
N PHE A 52 13.31 13.34 7.52
CA PHE A 52 14.35 12.70 6.72
C PHE A 52 13.95 12.51 5.25
N VAL A 53 12.74 12.06 4.97
CA VAL A 53 12.23 11.89 3.61
C VAL A 53 12.02 13.26 2.94
N CYS A 54 11.55 14.26 3.70
CA CYS A 54 11.50 15.65 3.23
C CYS A 54 12.90 16.18 2.87
N SER A 55 13.92 15.90 3.70
CA SER A 55 15.31 16.30 3.41
C SER A 55 15.89 15.62 2.17
N LEU A 56 15.43 14.41 1.85
CA LEU A 56 15.81 13.73 0.60
C LEU A 56 15.12 14.35 -0.62
N SER A 57 13.87 14.81 -0.46
CA SER A 57 13.11 15.46 -1.54
C SER A 57 13.52 16.90 -1.81
N SER A 58 14.02 17.64 -0.82
CA SER A 58 14.40 19.05 -0.98
C SER A 58 15.56 19.26 -1.93
N ASP A 59 16.43 18.26 -2.06
CA ASP A 59 17.61 18.31 -2.95
C ASP A 59 17.30 17.81 -4.37
N LEU A 60 16.09 17.29 -4.60
CA LEU A 60 15.65 16.79 -5.90
C LEU A 60 14.95 17.91 -6.67
N ASN A 61 15.74 18.72 -7.37
CA ASN A 61 15.24 19.71 -8.33
C ASN A 61 14.76 19.00 -9.61
N VAL A 62 13.65 18.25 -9.50
CA VAL A 62 13.03 17.53 -10.62
C VAL A 62 12.09 18.49 -11.34
N PRO A 63 12.34 18.77 -12.64
CA PRO A 63 11.45 19.60 -13.44
C PRO A 63 10.03 19.02 -13.46
N ALA A 64 9.01 19.86 -13.33
CA ALA A 64 7.60 19.43 -13.34
C ALA A 64 7.20 18.70 -14.64
N GLU A 65 7.94 18.93 -15.73
CA GLU A 65 7.73 18.32 -17.05
C GLU A 65 8.74 17.21 -17.36
N LEU A 66 9.43 16.64 -16.35
CA LEU A 66 10.39 15.57 -16.59
C LEU A 66 9.68 14.30 -17.10
N ASP A 67 9.85 13.98 -18.38
CA ASP A 67 9.50 12.65 -18.90
C ASP A 67 10.52 11.62 -18.36
N ALA A 68 10.07 10.83 -17.40
CA ALA A 68 10.88 9.82 -16.74
C ALA A 68 11.48 8.78 -17.71
N ARG A 69 10.83 8.54 -18.86
CA ARG A 69 11.27 7.55 -19.85
C ARG A 69 12.44 8.11 -20.66
N ASP A 70 12.33 9.36 -21.10
CA ASP A 70 13.39 10.03 -21.87
C ASP A 70 14.62 10.32 -21.02
N ALA A 71 14.43 10.76 -19.77
CA ALA A 71 15.54 10.95 -18.82
C ALA A 71 16.30 9.64 -18.56
N HIS A 72 15.57 8.53 -18.40
CA HIS A 72 16.17 7.21 -18.19
C HIS A 72 16.93 6.71 -19.43
N ARG A 73 16.38 6.93 -20.63
CA ARG A 73 17.06 6.62 -21.89
C ARG A 73 18.37 7.41 -22.01
N ASN A 74 18.32 8.72 -21.84
CA ASN A 74 19.49 9.60 -21.94
C ASN A 74 20.59 9.24 -20.91
N TYR A 75 20.22 8.89 -19.68
CA TYR A 75 21.17 8.42 -18.67
C TYR A 75 21.90 7.14 -19.12
N ASN A 76 21.16 6.17 -19.65
CA ASN A 76 21.76 4.93 -20.13
C ASN A 76 22.69 5.17 -21.33
N GLU A 77 22.31 6.06 -22.24
CA GLU A 77 23.16 6.46 -23.38
C GLU A 77 24.45 7.15 -22.92
N GLN A 78 24.39 8.04 -21.93
CA GLN A 78 25.57 8.70 -21.36
C GLN A 78 26.47 7.74 -20.56
N LYS A 79 25.89 6.75 -19.87
CA LYS A 79 26.63 5.76 -19.08
C LYS A 79 27.39 4.76 -19.95
N HIS A 80 26.94 4.55 -21.18
CA HIS A 80 27.52 3.60 -22.13
C HIS A 80 28.38 4.28 -23.20
N LEU A 81 28.76 5.54 -22.98
CA LEU A 81 29.84 6.25 -23.68
C LEU A 81 31.14 6.14 -22.88
#